data_AF-A0A7C5AJQ7-F1
#
_entry.id   AF-A0A7C5AJQ7-F1
#
_cell.length_a   1.000
_cell.length_b   1.000
_cell.length_c   1.000
_cell.angle_alpha   90.00
_cell.angle_beta   90.00
_cell.angle_gamma   90.00
#
_symmetry.space_group_name_H-M   'P 1'
#
loop_
_entity.id
_entity.type
_entity.pdbx_description
1 polymer ?
#
loop_
_entity_poly.entity_id
_entity_poly.type
_entity_poly.pdbx_seq_one_letter_code
_entity_poly.pdbx_strand_id
1 'polypeptide(L)'
;FCRNPQGAHYVGLVWPGETVFPDFSMSRARSWWARQVKTFAERGLYGCWIDMNDPSTGSSKVEDMLFNNGHDAHDTYHNQYALGMAQATRAGLQAAHPGERIFLISRSGFIGTSRYSAIWTGDNVSNYHYLRNAIPCSLNLALSGIPFNGPDIGGFADDTSPRLMVDWMKACFLFPFCRNHSSCGTRAQEPWAFGPRVMAVLRHYIRLRYKLRPYLYNLFIQQAEHGEAILRPLFYDFADTPSLLLGKIDDQFMVGPAVMQAPAVSENSTSRAVVLPDANWYSALDSRWHRGGRRVRVSAGMRQTPLYFREGTIVPMAMGEPGDNRYEGNRVECHVFLPRKGRERVAACRYVFDDGVTLDSRQGRRGALEIKALASRRDLDISTRMTETSGGSCKVRFVLYDEFETVRVNGKACRAKPAPWVCAGVRQEAARALSVILVRA
;
A
#
# COMPACT_ATOMS: atom_id res chain seq x y z
N PHE A 1 30.73 19.55 1.39
CA PHE A 1 29.97 19.58 2.65
C PHE A 1 29.49 21.00 2.87
N CYS A 2 28.39 21.17 3.60
CA CYS A 2 27.86 22.48 3.98
C CYS A 2 28.90 23.25 4.81
N ARG A 3 28.84 24.58 4.74
CA ARG A 3 29.77 25.48 5.43
C ARG A 3 29.07 26.20 6.57
N ASN A 4 29.83 26.69 7.53
CA ASN A 4 29.34 27.62 8.57
C ASN A 4 29.62 29.08 8.18
N PRO A 5 29.10 30.09 8.91
CA PRO A 5 29.34 31.50 8.62
C PRO A 5 30.82 31.93 8.64
N GLN A 6 31.69 31.16 9.30
CA GLN A 6 33.14 31.38 9.34
C GLN A 6 33.88 30.72 8.15
N GLY A 7 33.16 30.07 7.23
CA GLY A 7 33.74 29.40 6.05
C GLY A 7 34.32 28.00 6.33
N ALA A 8 34.27 27.52 7.58
CA ALA A 8 34.63 26.15 7.94
C ALA A 8 33.51 25.17 7.58
N HIS A 9 33.73 23.86 7.75
CA HIS A 9 32.63 22.90 7.63
C HIS A 9 31.59 23.14 8.73
N TYR A 10 30.31 23.06 8.37
CA TYR A 10 29.26 22.99 9.38
C TYR A 10 29.36 21.66 10.15
N VAL A 11 29.37 21.74 11.48
CA VAL A 11 29.45 20.58 12.38
C VAL A 11 28.19 20.50 13.24
N GLY A 12 27.46 19.40 13.08
CA GLY A 12 26.30 19.03 13.90
C GLY A 12 26.63 17.91 14.88
N LEU A 13 25.65 17.55 15.71
CA LEU A 13 25.74 16.43 16.64
C LEU A 13 24.62 15.42 16.33
N VAL A 14 24.98 14.25 15.80
CA VAL A 14 24.02 13.18 15.47
C VAL A 14 24.54 11.87 16.09
N TRP A 15 24.00 10.71 15.68
CA TRP A 15 24.28 9.41 16.30
C TRP A 15 25.76 9.06 16.52
N PRO A 16 26.70 9.31 15.59
CA PRO A 16 28.11 9.01 15.82
C PRO A 16 28.89 10.13 16.56
N GLY A 17 28.22 11.20 17.00
CA GLY A 17 28.84 12.39 17.58
C GLY A 17 28.96 13.54 16.57
N GLU A 18 30.10 14.23 16.58
CA GLU A 18 30.37 15.35 15.67
C GLU A 18 30.34 14.89 14.21
N THR A 19 29.55 15.58 13.38
CA THR A 19 29.30 15.19 11.99
C THR A 19 29.26 16.38 11.05
N VAL A 20 29.78 16.18 9.84
CA VAL A 20 29.65 17.13 8.73
C VAL A 20 28.53 16.71 7.78
N PHE A 21 27.90 17.68 7.13
CA PHE A 21 26.70 17.45 6.33
C PHE A 21 27.01 17.55 4.83
N PRO A 22 26.71 16.52 4.01
CA PRO A 22 26.83 16.63 2.57
C PRO A 22 25.93 17.76 2.05
N ASP A 23 26.45 18.56 1.13
CA ASP A 23 25.71 19.66 0.53
C ASP A 23 24.97 19.14 -0.72
N PHE A 24 23.77 18.60 -0.52
CA PHE A 24 23.00 17.99 -1.61
C PHE A 24 22.47 18.99 -2.64
N SER A 25 22.60 20.31 -2.43
CA SER A 25 22.34 21.31 -3.48
C SER A 25 23.35 21.18 -4.63
N MET A 26 24.57 20.72 -4.33
CA MET A 26 25.66 20.61 -5.30
C MET A 26 25.74 19.23 -5.97
N SER A 27 25.85 19.22 -7.30
CA SER A 27 26.00 17.99 -8.10
C SER A 27 27.21 17.14 -7.69
N ARG A 28 28.33 17.78 -7.33
CA ARG A 28 29.55 17.09 -6.87
C ARG A 28 29.33 16.29 -5.58
N ALA A 29 28.53 16.81 -4.64
CA ALA A 29 28.23 16.13 -3.39
C ALA A 29 27.27 14.96 -3.61
N ARG A 30 26.23 15.17 -4.44
CA ARG A 30 25.33 14.07 -4.88
C ARG A 30 26.12 12.95 -5.56
N SER A 31 27.07 13.28 -6.42
CA SER A 31 27.92 12.30 -7.12
C SER A 31 28.86 11.56 -6.16
N TRP A 32 29.45 12.26 -5.19
CA TRP A 32 30.25 11.63 -4.14
C TRP A 32 29.41 10.66 -3.30
N TRP A 33 28.23 11.08 -2.85
CA TRP A 33 27.32 10.25 -2.07
C TRP A 33 26.88 9.00 -2.84
N ALA A 34 26.49 9.16 -4.11
CA ALA A 34 26.10 8.04 -4.97
C ALA A 34 27.22 6.99 -5.09
N ARG A 35 28.50 7.40 -5.19
CA ARG A 35 29.63 6.47 -5.19
C ARG A 35 29.75 5.71 -3.86
N GLN A 36 29.58 6.38 -2.72
CA GLN A 36 29.60 5.69 -1.42
C GLN A 36 28.48 4.65 -1.34
N VAL A 37 27.25 5.04 -1.72
CA VAL A 37 26.10 4.14 -1.72
C VAL A 37 26.32 2.94 -2.65
N LYS A 38 26.87 3.16 -3.86
CA LYS A 38 27.23 2.07 -4.78
C LYS A 38 28.19 1.06 -4.13
N THR A 39 29.27 1.53 -3.53
CA THR A 39 30.25 0.68 -2.84
C THR A 39 29.63 -0.16 -1.72
N PHE A 40 28.68 0.38 -0.98
CA PHE A 40 27.95 -0.38 0.05
C PHE A 40 26.95 -1.37 -0.58
N ALA A 41 26.23 -0.95 -1.62
CA ALA A 41 25.24 -1.77 -2.30
C ALA A 41 25.85 -3.00 -2.99
N GLU A 42 27.06 -2.89 -3.53
CA GLU A 42 27.83 -3.99 -4.13
C GLU A 42 28.20 -5.10 -3.11
N ARG A 43 27.98 -4.88 -1.81
CA ARG A 43 28.12 -5.90 -0.76
C ARG A 43 26.85 -6.76 -0.57
N GLY A 44 25.86 -6.61 -1.45
CA GLY A 44 24.61 -7.38 -1.41
C GLY A 44 23.42 -6.66 -0.76
N LEU A 45 23.46 -5.32 -0.66
CA LEU A 45 22.33 -4.53 -0.16
C LEU A 45 21.48 -4.02 -1.33
N TYR A 46 20.19 -4.37 -1.35
CA TYR A 46 19.24 -4.08 -2.44
C TYR A 46 18.28 -2.92 -2.14
N GLY A 47 18.40 -2.32 -0.96
CA GLY A 47 17.61 -1.17 -0.57
C GLY A 47 18.30 -0.33 0.49
N CYS A 48 17.79 0.87 0.71
CA CYS A 48 18.35 1.80 1.67
C CYS A 48 17.24 2.54 2.43
N TRP A 49 17.53 2.86 3.68
CA TRP A 49 16.72 3.71 4.53
C TRP A 49 17.55 4.96 4.87
N ILE A 50 17.13 6.12 4.35
CA ILE A 50 17.74 7.41 4.66
C ILE A 50 16.93 8.13 5.74
N ASP A 51 17.50 8.19 6.93
CA ASP A 51 16.91 8.80 8.12
C ASP A 51 17.63 10.10 8.49
N MET A 52 17.04 10.85 9.43
CA MET A 52 17.58 12.10 9.99
C MET A 52 17.79 13.20 8.95
N ASN A 53 17.09 13.12 7.81
CA ASN A 53 17.38 13.92 6.62
C ASN A 53 16.47 15.13 6.40
N ASP A 54 15.78 15.58 7.45
CA ASP A 54 15.05 16.85 7.47
C ASP A 54 15.88 18.11 7.17
N PRO A 55 17.20 18.23 7.46
CA PRO A 55 18.14 17.40 8.24
C PRO A 55 18.09 17.66 9.76
N SER A 56 18.29 16.61 10.55
CA SER A 56 18.46 16.74 12.01
C SER A 56 19.93 16.97 12.36
N THR A 57 20.21 18.03 13.13
CA THR A 57 21.57 18.46 13.51
C THR A 57 21.85 18.35 15.02
N GLY A 58 20.95 17.71 15.76
CA GLY A 58 20.98 17.63 17.22
C GLY A 58 20.80 19.02 17.85
N SER A 59 21.69 19.36 18.79
CA SER A 59 21.67 20.66 19.48
C SER A 59 22.36 21.79 18.69
N SER A 60 22.96 21.50 17.54
CA SER A 60 23.63 22.51 16.74
C SER A 60 22.62 23.42 16.03
N LYS A 61 22.91 24.73 16.05
CA LYS A 61 22.10 25.75 15.39
C LYS A 61 22.02 25.47 13.88
N VAL A 62 20.83 25.15 13.39
CA VAL A 62 20.67 24.64 12.01
C VAL A 62 20.84 25.76 10.98
N GLU A 63 20.53 27.00 11.35
CA GLU A 63 20.64 28.17 10.48
C GLU A 63 22.09 28.50 10.08
N ASP A 64 23.06 28.02 10.88
CA ASP A 64 24.47 28.16 10.56
C ASP A 64 24.93 27.15 9.49
N MET A 65 24.07 26.21 9.06
CA MET A 65 24.35 25.31 7.93
C MET A 65 24.07 26.01 6.60
N LEU A 66 25.13 26.56 6.00
CA LEU A 66 25.08 27.26 4.73
C LEU A 66 25.40 26.32 3.55
N PHE A 67 24.64 26.49 2.47
CA PHE A 67 24.74 25.71 1.24
C PHE A 67 25.58 26.41 0.18
N ASN A 68 25.89 25.71 -0.90
CA ASN A 68 26.59 26.25 -2.07
C ASN A 68 27.92 26.93 -1.67
N ASN A 69 28.79 26.19 -0.98
CA ASN A 69 30.05 26.72 -0.42
C ASN A 69 29.89 27.85 0.60
N GLY A 70 28.72 28.00 1.23
CA GLY A 70 28.47 29.04 2.21
C GLY A 70 27.83 30.30 1.64
N HIS A 71 27.43 30.30 0.36
CA HIS A 71 26.79 31.44 -0.28
C HIS A 71 25.28 31.50 -0.05
N ASP A 72 24.64 30.35 0.16
CA ASP A 72 23.19 30.27 0.29
C ASP A 72 22.80 29.93 1.74
N ALA A 73 21.81 30.64 2.27
CA ALA A 73 21.29 30.44 3.61
C ALA A 73 20.58 29.08 3.75
N HIS A 74 20.46 28.60 4.99
CA HIS A 74 19.90 27.29 5.28
C HIS A 74 18.48 27.09 4.73
N ASP A 75 17.64 28.10 4.91
CA ASP A 75 16.23 28.12 4.47
C ASP A 75 16.05 27.91 2.96
N THR A 76 17.05 28.28 2.16
CA THR A 76 17.03 28.16 0.70
C THR A 76 16.88 26.69 0.26
N TYR A 77 17.50 25.75 0.99
CA TYR A 77 17.49 24.33 0.65
C TYR A 77 17.01 23.38 1.75
N HIS A 78 16.62 23.88 2.93
CA HIS A 78 16.17 23.06 4.07
C HIS A 78 15.20 21.95 3.62
N ASN A 79 14.05 22.35 3.05
CA ASN A 79 13.02 21.41 2.61
C ASN A 79 13.41 20.57 1.39
N GLN A 80 14.51 20.90 0.69
CA GLN A 80 15.01 20.15 -0.48
C GLN A 80 16.16 19.20 -0.13
N TYR A 81 16.71 19.28 1.08
CA TYR A 81 17.85 18.48 1.52
C TYR A 81 17.60 16.98 1.32
N ALA A 82 16.46 16.50 1.83
CA ALA A 82 16.04 15.11 1.72
C ALA A 82 15.84 14.66 0.26
N LEU A 83 15.31 15.53 -0.61
CA LEU A 83 15.13 15.23 -2.03
C LEU A 83 16.48 15.00 -2.71
N GLY A 84 17.45 15.89 -2.47
CA GLY A 84 18.79 15.75 -3.03
C GLY A 84 19.51 14.49 -2.52
N MET A 85 19.34 14.15 -1.24
CA MET A 85 19.84 12.90 -0.65
C MET A 85 19.17 11.67 -1.29
N ALA A 86 17.85 11.68 -1.48
CA ALA A 86 17.11 10.58 -2.10
C ALA A 86 17.52 10.36 -3.56
N GLN A 87 17.69 11.43 -4.33
CA GLN A 87 18.20 11.39 -5.70
C GLN A 87 19.58 10.74 -5.77
N ALA A 88 20.52 11.21 -4.95
CA ALA A 88 21.87 10.68 -4.91
C ALA A 88 21.92 9.22 -4.46
N THR A 89 21.14 8.86 -3.44
CA THR A 89 21.06 7.49 -2.93
C THR A 89 20.52 6.53 -3.98
N ARG A 90 19.42 6.90 -4.65
CA ARG A 90 18.84 6.10 -5.71
C ARG A 90 19.81 5.92 -6.88
N ALA A 91 20.53 6.97 -7.28
CA ALA A 91 21.54 6.87 -8.33
C ALA A 91 22.65 5.89 -7.97
N GLY A 92 23.13 5.89 -6.72
CA GLY A 92 24.13 4.93 -6.24
C GLY A 92 23.62 3.48 -6.27
N LEU A 93 22.41 3.24 -5.77
CA LEU A 93 21.78 1.91 -5.78
C LEU A 93 21.53 1.40 -7.20
N GLN A 94 21.05 2.24 -8.11
CA GLN A 94 20.84 1.89 -9.52
C GLN A 94 22.15 1.60 -10.24
N ALA A 95 23.24 2.27 -9.87
CA ALA A 95 24.55 1.99 -10.43
C ALA A 95 25.15 0.66 -9.93
N ALA A 96 24.75 0.20 -8.74
CA ALA A 96 25.14 -1.12 -8.21
C ALA A 96 24.29 -2.26 -8.79
N HIS A 97 23.00 -2.00 -9.02
CA HIS A 97 22.02 -2.99 -9.51
C HIS A 97 21.36 -2.50 -10.81
N PRO A 98 22.12 -2.43 -11.92
CA PRO A 98 21.61 -1.92 -13.19
C PRO A 98 20.47 -2.81 -13.71
N GLY A 99 19.37 -2.17 -14.13
CA GLY A 99 18.19 -2.87 -14.65
C GLY A 99 17.22 -3.36 -13.57
N GLU A 100 17.53 -3.23 -12.29
CA GLU A 100 16.63 -3.60 -11.19
C GLU A 100 15.87 -2.40 -10.60
N ARG A 101 14.73 -2.69 -9.96
CA ARG A 101 13.99 -1.72 -9.16
C ARG A 101 14.61 -1.61 -7.77
N ILE A 102 14.95 -0.39 -7.40
CA ILE A 102 15.49 -0.09 -6.09
C ILE A 102 14.39 0.21 -5.10
N PHE A 103 14.52 -0.31 -3.88
CA PHE A 103 13.74 0.13 -2.73
C PHE A 103 14.51 1.19 -1.92
N LEU A 104 13.94 2.38 -1.80
CA LEU A 104 14.45 3.47 -0.98
C LEU A 104 13.32 4.00 -0.11
N ILE A 105 13.62 4.24 1.15
CA ILE A 105 12.70 4.89 2.07
C ILE A 105 13.38 6.06 2.79
N SER A 106 12.65 7.16 2.95
CA SER A 106 13.14 8.44 3.48
C SER A 106 12.21 8.98 4.56
N ARG A 107 12.75 9.74 5.53
CA ARG A 107 11.92 10.35 6.58
C ARG A 107 11.22 11.56 6.03
N SER A 108 12.06 12.44 5.51
CA SER A 108 11.69 13.73 5.01
C SER A 108 11.63 13.71 3.49
N GLY A 109 11.02 14.74 2.91
CA GLY A 109 10.86 14.84 1.47
C GLY A 109 10.36 16.20 1.04
N PHE A 110 10.49 16.45 -0.26
CA PHE A 110 9.93 17.59 -0.97
C PHE A 110 8.98 17.14 -2.09
N ILE A 111 8.35 18.10 -2.76
CA ILE A 111 7.61 17.85 -4.01
C ILE A 111 8.51 17.08 -4.99
N GLY A 112 8.01 15.96 -5.52
CA GLY A 112 8.74 15.09 -6.44
C GLY A 112 9.53 13.94 -5.79
N THR A 113 9.57 13.84 -4.44
CA THR A 113 10.27 12.76 -3.72
C THR A 113 9.76 11.36 -4.09
N SER A 114 8.47 11.22 -4.42
CA SER A 114 7.88 9.93 -4.84
C SER A 114 8.50 9.32 -6.10
N ARG A 115 9.21 10.11 -6.91
CA ARG A 115 10.01 9.59 -8.03
C ARG A 115 11.23 8.79 -7.56
N TYR A 116 11.68 9.04 -6.34
CA TYR A 116 12.94 8.54 -5.80
C TYR A 116 12.75 7.59 -4.61
N SER A 117 11.81 7.87 -3.71
CA SER A 117 11.69 7.18 -2.42
C SER A 117 10.25 7.02 -1.95
N ALA A 118 9.99 5.95 -1.19
CA ALA A 118 8.88 5.87 -0.26
C ALA A 118 9.12 6.77 0.97
N ILE A 119 8.07 7.05 1.75
CA ILE A 119 8.14 7.80 3.01
C ILE A 119 7.52 6.97 4.14
N TRP A 120 8.17 6.86 5.30
CA TRP A 120 7.45 6.45 6.52
C TRP A 120 7.08 7.69 7.34
N THR A 121 6.00 7.61 8.11
CA THR A 121 5.42 8.78 8.79
C THR A 121 6.17 9.21 10.07
N GLY A 122 7.44 8.83 10.21
CA GLY A 122 8.26 9.17 11.37
C GLY A 122 7.94 8.37 12.64
N ASP A 123 8.51 8.85 13.75
CA ASP A 123 8.58 8.19 15.04
C ASP A 123 7.25 8.31 15.80
N ASN A 124 6.31 7.42 15.49
CA ASN A 124 5.01 7.34 16.17
C ASN A 124 5.10 6.64 17.53
N VAL A 125 4.05 6.73 18.35
CA VAL A 125 4.01 6.10 19.69
C VAL A 125 3.00 4.95 19.73
N SER A 126 3.29 3.94 20.57
CA SER A 126 2.45 2.77 20.84
C SER A 126 1.16 3.13 21.61
N ASN A 127 0.24 3.89 21.00
CA ASN A 127 -1.08 4.18 21.56
C ASN A 127 -2.18 4.37 20.47
N TYR A 128 -3.44 4.46 20.90
CA TYR A 128 -4.58 4.62 19.99
C TYR A 128 -4.69 6.01 19.35
N HIS A 129 -4.06 7.04 19.92
CA HIS A 129 -4.00 8.36 19.30
C HIS A 129 -3.20 8.30 17.99
N TYR A 130 -2.01 7.70 18.02
CA TYR A 130 -1.19 7.52 16.83
C TYR A 130 -1.78 6.50 15.84
N LEU A 131 -2.42 5.43 16.32
CA LEU A 131 -3.16 4.51 15.44
C LEU A 131 -4.25 5.23 14.64
N ARG A 132 -5.08 6.04 15.31
CA ARG A 132 -6.13 6.82 14.64
C ARG A 132 -5.51 7.81 13.65
N ASN A 133 -4.47 8.53 14.04
CA ASN A 133 -3.87 9.59 13.23
C ASN A 133 -3.01 9.08 12.06
N ALA A 134 -2.59 7.80 12.08
CA ALA A 134 -1.87 7.20 10.97
C ALA A 134 -2.69 7.18 9.66
N ILE A 135 -4.02 7.03 9.76
CA ILE A 135 -4.93 7.03 8.61
C ILE A 135 -4.95 8.42 7.94
N PRO A 136 -5.37 9.52 8.58
CA PRO A 136 -5.39 10.83 7.94
C PRO A 136 -4.00 11.30 7.53
N CYS A 137 -2.94 10.99 8.28
CA CYS A 137 -1.56 11.29 7.86
C CYS A 137 -1.24 10.64 6.51
N SER A 138 -1.51 9.34 6.37
CA SER A 138 -1.21 8.59 5.15
C SER A 138 -2.06 9.01 3.96
N LEU A 139 -3.34 9.36 4.20
CA LEU A 139 -4.25 9.88 3.18
C LEU A 139 -3.80 11.25 2.66
N ASN A 140 -3.40 12.16 3.55
CA ASN A 140 -2.91 13.48 3.15
C ASN A 140 -1.61 13.37 2.35
N LEU A 141 -0.68 12.49 2.75
CA LEU A 141 0.53 12.21 1.97
C LEU A 141 0.21 11.63 0.58
N ALA A 142 -0.75 10.70 0.49
CA ALA A 142 -1.18 10.13 -0.78
C ALA A 142 -1.75 11.20 -1.72
N LEU A 143 -2.62 12.09 -1.22
CA LEU A 143 -3.13 13.24 -1.99
C LEU A 143 -2.05 14.26 -2.35
N SER A 144 -1.00 14.38 -1.53
CA SER A 144 0.14 15.27 -1.75
C SER A 144 1.20 14.68 -2.68
N GLY A 145 0.88 13.62 -3.42
CA GLY A 145 1.79 13.00 -4.40
C GLY A 145 2.86 12.08 -3.79
N ILE A 146 2.67 11.63 -2.55
CA ILE A 146 3.52 10.65 -1.85
C ILE A 146 2.68 9.40 -1.53
N PRO A 147 2.32 8.59 -2.55
CA PRO A 147 1.40 7.46 -2.35
C PRO A 147 2.07 6.22 -1.77
N PHE A 148 3.40 6.08 -1.86
CA PHE A 148 4.12 4.97 -1.21
C PHE A 148 4.52 5.39 0.21
N ASN A 149 3.53 5.41 1.11
CA ASN A 149 3.74 5.80 2.50
C ASN A 149 3.05 4.86 3.51
N GLY A 150 3.44 5.00 4.79
CA GLY A 150 2.82 4.31 5.90
C GLY A 150 3.56 4.49 7.24
N PRO A 151 2.93 4.12 8.35
CA PRO A 151 3.48 4.27 9.70
C PRO A 151 4.35 3.09 10.11
N ASP A 152 5.01 3.22 11.26
CA ASP A 152 5.53 2.08 12.00
C ASP A 152 4.39 1.37 12.76
N ILE A 153 3.99 0.21 12.23
CA ILE A 153 2.87 -0.58 12.73
C ILE A 153 3.23 -1.15 14.10
N GLY A 154 2.44 -0.81 15.11
CA GLY A 154 2.69 -1.16 16.52
C GLY A 154 2.99 0.07 17.35
N GLY A 155 3.60 1.10 16.74
CA GLY A 155 4.23 2.23 17.41
C GLY A 155 5.75 2.08 17.49
N PHE A 156 6.49 3.15 17.20
CA PHE A 156 7.94 3.18 17.29
C PHE A 156 8.40 3.33 18.75
N ALA A 157 7.90 4.35 19.44
CA ALA A 157 8.17 4.59 20.85
C ALA A 157 7.16 3.84 21.76
N ASP A 158 7.60 3.53 22.97
CA ASP A 158 6.87 2.79 24.01
C ASP A 158 6.49 1.34 23.64
N ASP A 159 6.06 0.59 24.66
CA ASP A 159 5.68 -0.81 24.55
C ASP A 159 4.28 -1.00 23.95
N THR A 160 4.19 -1.65 22.80
CA THR A 160 2.90 -2.01 22.22
C THR A 160 2.25 -3.19 22.93
N SER A 161 0.96 -3.07 23.26
CA SER A 161 0.21 -4.19 23.84
C SER A 161 -0.18 -5.22 22.75
N PRO A 162 -0.42 -6.50 23.10
CA PRO A 162 -0.86 -7.48 22.11
C PRO A 162 -2.17 -7.10 21.41
N ARG A 163 -3.08 -6.41 22.12
CA ARG A 163 -4.34 -5.91 21.53
C ARG A 163 -4.10 -4.75 20.58
N LEU A 164 -3.25 -3.81 20.97
CA LEU A 164 -2.91 -2.65 20.15
C LEU A 164 -2.20 -3.07 18.86
N MET A 165 -1.27 -4.03 18.93
CA MET A 165 -0.61 -4.58 17.73
C MET A 165 -1.61 -5.22 16.75
N VAL A 166 -2.62 -5.93 17.25
CA VAL A 166 -3.70 -6.49 16.42
C VAL A 166 -4.49 -5.38 15.74
N ASP A 167 -4.86 -4.32 16.46
CA ASP A 167 -5.63 -3.21 15.89
C ASP A 167 -4.79 -2.40 14.88
N TRP A 168 -3.49 -2.18 15.13
CA TRP A 168 -2.54 -1.63 14.16
C TRP A 168 -2.45 -2.45 12.88
N MET A 169 -2.23 -3.76 12.99
CA MET A 169 -2.14 -4.62 11.80
C MET A 169 -3.46 -4.61 11.01
N LYS A 170 -4.61 -4.71 11.71
CA LYS A 170 -5.94 -4.64 11.07
C LYS A 170 -6.20 -3.31 10.39
N ALA A 171 -5.64 -2.19 10.88
CA ALA A 171 -5.76 -0.88 10.28
C ALA A 171 -4.83 -0.70 9.08
N CYS A 172 -3.61 -1.23 9.14
CA CYS A 172 -2.55 -0.89 8.19
C CYS A 172 -2.19 -2.00 7.18
N PHE A 173 -2.78 -3.20 7.24
CA PHE A 173 -2.38 -4.31 6.35
C PHE A 173 -2.52 -4.02 4.85
N LEU A 174 -3.32 -3.02 4.44
CA LEU A 174 -3.44 -2.56 3.05
C LEU A 174 -2.69 -1.26 2.75
N PHE A 175 -1.96 -0.70 3.71
CA PHE A 175 -1.19 0.53 3.47
C PHE A 175 -0.06 0.26 2.44
N PRO A 176 0.26 1.23 1.57
CA PRO A 176 1.29 1.09 0.54
C PRO A 176 2.63 0.65 1.15
N PHE A 177 3.10 1.34 2.19
CA PHE A 177 4.18 0.88 3.06
C PHE A 177 3.62 0.22 4.32
N CYS A 178 4.06 -1.00 4.62
CA CYS A 178 3.53 -1.84 5.68
C CYS A 178 4.71 -2.50 6.41
N ARG A 179 5.20 -1.85 7.46
CA ARG A 179 6.36 -2.25 8.27
C ARG A 179 6.00 -2.22 9.75
N ASN A 180 6.39 -3.24 10.50
CA ASN A 180 6.48 -3.19 11.96
C ASN A 180 7.90 -2.80 12.35
N HIS A 181 8.07 -1.81 13.23
CA HIS A 181 9.35 -1.29 13.66
C HIS A 181 9.22 -0.59 15.01
N SER A 182 10.22 -0.76 15.89
CA SER A 182 10.30 -0.15 17.22
C SER A 182 11.67 0.48 17.46
N SER A 183 11.68 1.41 18.42
CA SER A 183 12.88 1.95 19.03
C SER A 183 13.64 0.89 19.83
N CYS A 184 14.95 1.08 19.95
CA CYS A 184 15.79 0.27 20.84
C CYS A 184 15.34 0.44 22.30
N GLY A 185 15.27 -0.66 23.04
CA GLY A 185 14.91 -0.68 24.47
C GLY A 185 13.42 -0.86 24.76
N THR A 186 12.54 -0.81 23.75
CA THR A 186 11.15 -1.25 23.90
C THR A 186 11.05 -2.78 23.79
N ARG A 187 9.91 -3.34 24.21
CA ARG A 187 9.64 -4.77 24.06
C ARG A 187 9.66 -5.21 22.59
N ALA A 188 10.02 -6.47 22.38
CA ALA A 188 9.86 -7.13 21.09
C ALA A 188 8.40 -7.09 20.63
N GLN A 189 8.19 -6.76 19.35
CA GLN A 189 6.85 -6.59 18.76
C GLN A 189 6.70 -7.21 17.36
N GLU A 190 7.62 -8.08 16.97
CA GLU A 190 7.46 -8.92 15.79
C GLU A 190 6.26 -9.88 15.98
N PRO A 191 5.66 -10.41 14.90
CA PRO A 191 4.44 -11.21 15.01
C PRO A 191 4.53 -12.43 15.96
N TRP A 192 5.72 -13.00 16.16
CA TRP A 192 5.96 -14.13 17.04
C TRP A 192 6.11 -13.75 18.53
N ALA A 193 6.23 -12.46 18.88
CA ALA A 193 6.42 -12.00 20.25
C ALA A 193 5.15 -12.04 21.12
N PHE A 194 3.95 -12.11 20.52
CA PHE A 194 2.66 -11.94 21.21
C PHE A 194 1.88 -13.25 21.50
N GLY A 195 2.57 -14.39 21.46
CA GLY A 195 1.95 -15.69 21.69
C GLY A 195 1.04 -16.18 20.54
N PRO A 196 0.58 -17.44 20.59
CA PRO A 196 0.00 -18.12 19.43
C PRO A 196 -1.34 -17.51 18.96
N ARG A 197 -2.16 -16.99 19.88
CA ARG A 197 -3.47 -16.40 19.54
C ARG A 197 -3.33 -15.11 18.73
N VAL A 198 -2.44 -14.21 19.15
CA VAL A 198 -2.17 -12.95 18.45
C VAL A 198 -1.41 -13.21 17.15
N MET A 199 -0.37 -14.05 17.19
CA MET A 199 0.38 -14.42 15.99
C MET A 199 -0.54 -14.99 14.89
N ALA A 200 -1.57 -15.78 15.25
CA ALA A 200 -2.53 -16.29 14.28
C ALA A 200 -3.32 -15.18 13.58
N VAL A 201 -3.70 -14.12 14.30
CA VAL A 201 -4.39 -12.95 13.72
C VAL A 201 -3.43 -12.15 12.84
N LEU A 202 -2.22 -11.84 13.32
CA LEU A 202 -1.21 -11.11 12.55
C LEU A 202 -0.85 -11.85 11.26
N ARG A 203 -0.61 -13.17 11.34
CA ARG A 203 -0.37 -14.04 10.19
C ARG A 203 -1.51 -13.97 9.18
N HIS A 204 -2.77 -14.01 9.64
CA HIS A 204 -3.92 -13.93 8.75
C HIS A 204 -3.92 -12.64 7.93
N TYR A 205 -3.72 -11.48 8.57
CA TYR A 205 -3.73 -10.20 7.87
C TYR A 205 -2.50 -9.99 6.98
N ILE A 206 -1.33 -10.50 7.38
CA ILE A 206 -0.15 -10.53 6.51
C ILE A 206 -0.46 -11.38 5.27
N ARG A 207 -0.97 -12.60 5.42
CA ARG A 207 -1.34 -13.46 4.28
C ARG A 207 -2.44 -12.84 3.42
N LEU A 208 -3.41 -12.15 4.02
CA LEU A 208 -4.46 -11.43 3.30
C LEU A 208 -3.88 -10.29 2.46
N ARG A 209 -2.90 -9.54 2.99
CA ARG A 209 -2.14 -8.55 2.19
C ARG A 209 -1.45 -9.21 1.00
N TYR A 210 -0.76 -10.35 1.20
CA TYR A 210 -0.12 -11.08 0.11
C TYR A 210 -1.15 -11.62 -0.90
N LYS A 211 -2.34 -12.02 -0.44
CA LYS A 211 -3.44 -12.40 -1.32
C LYS A 211 -3.95 -11.20 -2.12
N LEU A 212 -4.00 -10.01 -1.54
CA LEU A 212 -4.37 -8.77 -2.24
C LEU A 212 -3.22 -8.12 -3.02
N ARG A 213 -2.02 -8.72 -3.03
CA ARG A 213 -0.84 -8.14 -3.69
C ARG A 213 -1.06 -7.88 -5.18
N PRO A 214 -1.71 -8.73 -5.99
CA PRO A 214 -1.98 -8.40 -7.39
C PRO A 214 -2.81 -7.12 -7.58
N TYR A 215 -3.80 -6.89 -6.72
CA TYR A 215 -4.55 -5.63 -6.68
C TYR A 215 -3.67 -4.45 -6.28
N LEU A 216 -2.97 -4.54 -5.14
CA LEU A 216 -2.09 -3.46 -4.68
C LEU A 216 -1.01 -3.12 -5.72
N TYR A 217 -0.42 -4.12 -6.36
CA TYR A 217 0.58 -3.95 -7.40
C TYR A 217 0.01 -3.22 -8.63
N ASN A 218 -1.22 -3.55 -9.03
CA ASN A 218 -1.89 -2.83 -10.11
C ASN A 218 -2.23 -1.39 -9.72
N LEU A 219 -2.55 -1.10 -8.45
CA LEU A 219 -2.69 0.29 -8.00
C LEU A 219 -1.37 1.05 -8.10
N PHE A 220 -0.23 0.43 -7.81
CA PHE A 220 1.09 1.04 -8.05
C PHE A 220 1.38 1.28 -9.53
N ILE A 221 0.93 0.38 -10.43
CA ILE A 221 1.04 0.58 -11.88
C ILE A 221 0.19 1.80 -12.30
N GLN A 222 -1.09 1.85 -11.88
CA GLN A 222 -1.96 3.00 -12.17
C GLN A 222 -1.39 4.30 -11.60
N GLN A 223 -0.81 4.25 -10.40
CA GLN A 223 -0.13 5.40 -9.81
C GLN A 223 1.08 5.85 -10.65
N ALA A 224 1.89 4.92 -11.13
CA ALA A 224 3.07 5.24 -11.95
C ALA A 224 2.71 5.76 -13.34
N GLU A 225 1.62 5.28 -13.94
CA GLU A 225 1.16 5.64 -15.29
C GLU A 225 0.28 6.90 -15.31
N HIS A 226 -0.55 7.10 -14.29
CA HIS A 226 -1.62 8.11 -14.29
C HIS A 226 -1.66 8.98 -13.03
N GLY A 227 -0.82 8.70 -12.02
CA GLY A 227 -0.77 9.49 -10.79
C GLY A 227 -1.91 9.22 -9.81
N GLU A 228 -2.70 8.16 -10.00
CA GLU A 228 -3.81 7.84 -9.11
C GLU A 228 -3.37 7.54 -7.67
N ALA A 229 -4.13 8.02 -6.69
CA ALA A 229 -3.88 7.71 -5.28
C ALA A 229 -4.17 6.23 -4.98
N ILE A 230 -3.35 5.61 -4.13
CA ILE A 230 -3.52 4.21 -3.69
C ILE A 230 -4.45 4.15 -2.48
N LEU A 231 -4.12 4.87 -1.41
CA LEU A 231 -5.09 5.14 -0.34
C LEU A 231 -5.84 6.41 -0.70
N ARG A 232 -7.17 6.36 -0.64
CA ARG A 232 -8.03 7.48 -1.04
C ARG A 232 -9.03 7.79 0.08
N PRO A 233 -9.20 9.06 0.46
CA PRO A 233 -10.34 9.42 1.31
C PRO A 233 -11.64 9.18 0.53
N LEU A 234 -12.76 9.00 1.23
CA LEU A 234 -14.01 8.63 0.58
C LEU A 234 -14.47 9.67 -0.46
N PHE A 235 -14.21 10.95 -0.23
CA PHE A 235 -14.59 12.02 -1.16
C PHE A 235 -13.83 11.97 -2.50
N TYR A 236 -12.77 11.16 -2.62
CA TYR A 236 -12.02 11.00 -3.86
C TYR A 236 -12.83 10.28 -4.94
N ASP A 237 -13.61 9.26 -4.55
CA ASP A 237 -14.38 8.42 -5.48
C ASP A 237 -15.90 8.69 -5.41
N PHE A 238 -16.35 9.53 -4.47
CA PHE A 238 -17.77 9.76 -4.16
C PHE A 238 -18.05 11.22 -3.80
N ALA A 239 -19.23 11.73 -4.17
CA ALA A 239 -19.66 13.07 -3.80
C ALA A 239 -20.27 13.12 -2.38
N ASP A 240 -20.13 14.27 -1.72
CA ASP A 240 -20.86 14.56 -0.48
C ASP A 240 -22.37 14.59 -0.71
N THR A 241 -23.13 14.23 0.32
CA THR A 241 -24.58 14.48 0.40
C THR A 241 -24.90 15.28 1.66
N PRO A 242 -26.07 15.93 1.77
CA PRO A 242 -26.46 16.63 3.00
C PRO A 242 -26.40 15.75 4.26
N SER A 243 -26.57 14.43 4.12
CA SER A 243 -26.51 13.48 5.24
C SER A 243 -25.14 12.83 5.42
N LEU A 244 -24.27 12.83 4.41
CA LEU A 244 -22.95 12.20 4.40
C LEU A 244 -21.87 13.18 3.93
N LEU A 245 -21.24 13.86 4.88
CA LEU A 245 -20.06 14.69 4.65
C LEU A 245 -18.80 13.81 4.67
N LEU A 246 -18.41 13.30 3.51
CA LEU A 246 -17.29 12.40 3.29
C LEU A 246 -15.94 13.08 3.54
N GLY A 247 -15.85 14.39 3.32
CA GLY A 247 -14.67 15.21 3.66
C GLY A 247 -14.33 15.27 5.16
N LYS A 248 -15.22 14.79 6.03
CA LYS A 248 -15.02 14.75 7.50
C LYS A 248 -14.72 13.34 8.02
N ILE A 249 -14.54 12.36 7.13
CA ILE A 249 -14.26 10.98 7.51
C ILE A 249 -12.76 10.73 7.41
N ASP A 250 -12.12 10.47 8.56
CA ASP A 250 -10.68 10.30 8.70
C ASP A 250 -10.27 8.92 9.24
N ASP A 251 -11.23 8.08 9.63
CA ASP A 251 -11.02 6.75 10.21
C ASP A 251 -11.45 5.59 9.27
N GLN A 252 -11.79 5.91 8.03
CA GLN A 252 -12.23 4.99 6.99
C GLN A 252 -11.72 5.49 5.63
N PHE A 253 -11.28 4.57 4.78
CA PHE A 253 -10.65 4.91 3.51
C PHE A 253 -10.90 3.86 2.44
N MET A 254 -10.70 4.29 1.19
CA MET A 254 -10.61 3.43 0.03
C MET A 254 -9.16 3.00 -0.20
N VAL A 255 -8.98 1.76 -0.64
CA VAL A 255 -7.73 1.23 -1.19
C VAL A 255 -8.00 1.01 -2.67
N GLY A 256 -7.56 1.93 -3.51
CA GLY A 256 -8.03 2.05 -4.90
C GLY A 256 -9.55 2.22 -4.99
N PRO A 257 -10.15 2.05 -6.18
CA PRO A 257 -11.58 2.30 -6.37
C PRO A 257 -12.50 1.18 -5.85
N ALA A 258 -11.95 0.00 -5.50
CA ALA A 258 -12.74 -1.22 -5.32
C ALA A 258 -12.86 -1.72 -3.87
N VAL A 259 -11.91 -1.40 -2.99
CA VAL A 259 -11.85 -1.94 -1.63
C VAL A 259 -11.97 -0.80 -0.63
N MET A 260 -12.87 -0.92 0.34
CA MET A 260 -13.04 0.05 1.43
C MET A 260 -12.75 -0.62 2.77
N GLN A 261 -11.92 0.02 3.58
CA GLN A 261 -11.54 -0.46 4.90
C GLN A 261 -12.00 0.53 5.97
N ALA A 262 -12.67 0.00 7.00
CA ALA A 262 -13.14 0.79 8.13
C ALA A 262 -12.68 0.13 9.45
N PRO A 263 -11.39 0.23 9.82
CA PRO A 263 -10.85 -0.46 10.99
C PRO A 263 -11.32 0.15 12.32
N ALA A 264 -11.41 -0.64 13.39
CA ALA A 264 -11.60 -0.06 14.73
C ALA A 264 -10.29 0.58 15.21
N VAL A 265 -10.31 1.88 15.50
CA VAL A 265 -9.13 2.68 15.89
C VAL A 265 -9.32 3.36 17.25
N SER A 266 -10.24 2.85 18.06
CA SER A 266 -10.47 3.32 19.44
C SER A 266 -10.19 2.19 20.41
N GLU A 267 -9.63 2.54 21.56
CA GLU A 267 -9.27 1.59 22.60
C GLU A 267 -10.48 0.78 23.06
N ASN A 268 -10.28 -0.54 23.22
CA ASN A 268 -11.29 -1.50 23.67
C ASN A 268 -12.58 -1.56 22.84
N SER A 269 -12.62 -0.91 21.68
CA SER A 269 -13.81 -0.92 20.83
C SER A 269 -13.99 -2.27 20.13
N THR A 270 -15.23 -2.74 20.11
CA THR A 270 -15.67 -3.91 19.34
C THR A 270 -16.77 -3.55 18.34
N SER A 271 -17.15 -2.26 18.26
CA SER A 271 -18.16 -1.77 17.32
C SER A 271 -17.84 -0.36 16.85
N ARG A 272 -18.22 -0.03 15.62
CA ARG A 272 -18.06 1.31 15.06
C ARG A 272 -19.19 1.69 14.11
N ALA A 273 -19.35 2.99 13.88
CA ALA A 273 -20.09 3.50 12.74
C ALA A 273 -19.21 3.38 11.48
N VAL A 274 -19.83 2.97 10.38
CA VAL A 274 -19.23 2.89 9.05
C VAL A 274 -20.12 3.70 8.11
N VAL A 275 -19.51 4.57 7.31
CA VAL A 275 -20.19 5.29 6.24
C VAL A 275 -20.13 4.40 5.00
N LEU A 276 -21.26 4.08 4.38
CA LEU A 276 -21.29 3.42 3.08
C LEU A 276 -21.64 4.48 2.03
N PRO A 277 -20.67 4.98 1.22
CA PRO A 277 -20.94 5.92 0.13
C PRO A 277 -21.88 5.35 -0.92
N ASP A 278 -22.35 6.18 -1.87
CA ASP A 278 -23.34 5.79 -2.88
C ASP A 278 -22.83 4.73 -3.88
N ALA A 279 -22.96 3.47 -3.48
CA ALA A 279 -22.75 2.24 -4.23
C ALA A 279 -23.36 1.08 -3.44
N ASN A 280 -23.50 -0.11 -4.03
CA ASN A 280 -23.67 -1.32 -3.23
C ASN A 280 -22.31 -1.90 -2.81
N TRP A 281 -22.27 -2.49 -1.62
CA TRP A 281 -21.05 -2.95 -0.98
C TRP A 281 -21.20 -4.39 -0.52
N TYR A 282 -20.33 -5.28 -0.98
CA TYR A 282 -20.21 -6.61 -0.42
C TYR A 282 -19.35 -6.55 0.85
N SER A 283 -19.94 -6.91 1.99
CA SER A 283 -19.27 -6.89 3.28
C SER A 283 -18.61 -8.24 3.56
N ALA A 284 -17.29 -8.24 3.77
CA ALA A 284 -16.56 -9.44 4.19
C ALA A 284 -16.95 -9.90 5.61
N LEU A 285 -17.48 -9.00 6.43
CA LEU A 285 -17.80 -9.24 7.84
C LEU A 285 -19.01 -10.16 8.04
N ASP A 286 -20.01 -10.04 7.17
CA ASP A 286 -21.27 -10.80 7.22
C ASP A 286 -21.60 -11.52 5.90
N SER A 287 -20.71 -11.45 4.90
CA SER A 287 -20.85 -12.09 3.59
C SER A 287 -22.12 -11.66 2.83
N ARG A 288 -22.54 -10.40 2.97
CA ARG A 288 -23.79 -9.86 2.40
C ARG A 288 -23.57 -8.56 1.63
N TRP A 289 -24.48 -8.30 0.69
CA TRP A 289 -24.61 -7.01 0.02
C TRP A 289 -25.34 -5.99 0.88
N HIS A 290 -24.78 -4.80 0.98
CA HIS A 290 -25.35 -3.64 1.67
C HIS A 290 -25.53 -2.49 0.70
N ARG A 291 -26.69 -1.82 0.78
CA ARG A 291 -26.92 -0.58 0.03
C ARG A 291 -26.16 0.58 0.69
N GLY A 292 -25.49 1.38 -0.12
CA GLY A 292 -24.82 2.61 0.28
C GLY A 292 -25.75 3.80 0.48
N GLY A 293 -25.16 4.99 0.52
CA GLY A 293 -25.84 6.25 0.84
C GLY A 293 -26.29 6.33 2.31
N ARG A 294 -25.66 5.58 3.22
CA ARG A 294 -26.09 5.47 4.62
C ARG A 294 -24.94 5.26 5.59
N ARG A 295 -25.22 5.48 6.88
CA ARG A 295 -24.38 4.99 7.98
C ARG A 295 -24.93 3.66 8.50
N VAL A 296 -24.02 2.76 8.89
CA VAL A 296 -24.34 1.49 9.54
C VAL A 296 -23.49 1.33 10.79
N ARG A 297 -24.01 0.65 11.81
CA ARG A 297 -23.22 0.23 12.97
C ARG A 297 -22.86 -1.24 12.81
N VAL A 298 -21.58 -1.55 12.97
CA VAL A 298 -21.06 -2.91 12.82
C VAL A 298 -20.22 -3.29 14.03
N SER A 299 -20.19 -4.59 14.32
CA SER A 299 -19.36 -5.16 15.37
C SER A 299 -18.28 -6.07 14.78
N ALA A 300 -17.04 -5.85 15.16
CA ALA A 300 -15.89 -6.65 14.73
C ALA A 300 -15.05 -7.03 15.95
N GLY A 301 -14.86 -8.33 16.15
CA GLY A 301 -14.08 -8.86 17.26
C GLY A 301 -12.57 -8.73 17.03
N MET A 302 -11.79 -9.40 17.87
CA MET A 302 -10.33 -9.39 17.77
C MET A 302 -9.83 -9.88 16.41
N ARG A 303 -10.52 -10.84 15.78
CA ARG A 303 -10.09 -11.50 14.53
C ARG A 303 -10.57 -10.79 13.27
N GLN A 304 -11.59 -9.93 13.37
CA GLN A 304 -12.27 -9.34 12.22
C GLN A 304 -12.00 -7.84 12.12
N THR A 305 -12.12 -7.32 10.90
CA THR A 305 -12.16 -5.88 10.63
C THR A 305 -13.19 -5.62 9.53
N PRO A 306 -13.98 -4.53 9.59
CA PRO A 306 -14.89 -4.18 8.50
C PRO A 306 -14.10 -3.90 7.21
N LEU A 307 -14.32 -4.76 6.22
CA LEU A 307 -13.75 -4.68 4.87
C LEU A 307 -14.88 -4.88 3.87
N TYR A 308 -14.97 -3.99 2.89
CA TYR A 308 -16.03 -3.98 1.90
C TYR A 308 -15.46 -3.95 0.49
N PHE A 309 -16.16 -4.59 -0.43
CA PHE A 309 -15.85 -4.60 -1.85
C PHE A 309 -16.99 -3.93 -2.62
N ARG A 310 -16.66 -2.96 -3.47
CA ARG A 310 -17.63 -2.17 -4.23
C ARG A 310 -18.27 -3.02 -5.33
N GLU A 311 -19.59 -2.91 -5.50
CA GLU A 311 -20.30 -3.45 -6.67
C GLU A 311 -19.67 -2.94 -7.97
N GLY A 312 -19.65 -3.77 -9.02
CA GLY A 312 -19.17 -3.38 -10.34
C GLY A 312 -17.65 -3.48 -10.47
N THR A 313 -16.99 -4.17 -9.55
CA THR A 313 -15.53 -4.30 -9.55
C THR A 313 -15.08 -5.75 -9.68
N ILE A 314 -13.88 -5.92 -10.25
CA ILE A 314 -13.14 -7.18 -10.26
C ILE A 314 -11.83 -6.92 -9.53
N VAL A 315 -11.59 -7.63 -8.43
CA VAL A 315 -10.40 -7.46 -7.60
C VAL A 315 -9.43 -8.62 -7.85
N PRO A 316 -8.28 -8.39 -8.51
CA PRO A 316 -7.27 -9.42 -8.73
C PRO A 316 -6.55 -9.75 -7.42
N MET A 317 -6.47 -11.03 -7.10
CA MET A 317 -5.83 -11.58 -5.91
C MET A 317 -4.88 -12.71 -6.28
N ALA A 318 -3.92 -13.02 -5.42
CA ALA A 318 -3.03 -14.15 -5.60
C ALA A 318 -3.84 -15.45 -5.54
N MET A 319 -3.43 -16.41 -6.36
CA MET A 319 -4.07 -17.71 -6.44
C MET A 319 -3.86 -18.50 -5.14
N GLY A 320 -4.94 -19.01 -4.54
CA GLY A 320 -4.88 -19.74 -3.27
C GLY A 320 -4.55 -18.86 -2.06
N GLU A 321 -4.09 -19.48 -0.97
CA GLU A 321 -3.59 -18.80 0.23
C GLU A 321 -2.05 -18.71 0.16
N PRO A 322 -1.46 -17.51 0.23
CA PRO A 322 0.00 -17.36 0.20
C PRO A 322 0.69 -18.00 1.41
N GLY A 323 1.65 -18.90 1.14
CA GLY A 323 2.49 -19.53 2.16
C GLY A 323 3.82 -18.81 2.41
N ASP A 324 4.27 -18.00 1.45
CA ASP A 324 5.55 -17.29 1.45
C ASP A 324 5.40 -15.91 0.77
N ASN A 325 6.53 -15.26 0.48
CA ASN A 325 6.57 -13.96 -0.17
C ASN A 325 6.79 -14.00 -1.69
N ARG A 326 6.84 -15.17 -2.34
CA ARG A 326 7.13 -15.29 -3.78
C ARG A 326 6.10 -14.55 -4.61
N TYR A 327 6.53 -13.85 -5.65
CA TYR A 327 5.66 -13.13 -6.58
C TYR A 327 5.45 -13.96 -7.85
N GLU A 328 4.18 -14.22 -8.17
CA GLU A 328 3.76 -14.92 -9.40
C GLU A 328 2.72 -14.05 -10.13
N GLY A 329 3.17 -12.99 -10.81
CA GLY A 329 2.26 -12.04 -11.49
C GLY A 329 1.43 -12.65 -12.62
N ASN A 330 1.89 -13.74 -13.23
CA ASN A 330 1.20 -14.42 -14.31
C ASN A 330 0.13 -15.43 -13.84
N ARG A 331 -0.21 -15.45 -12.54
CA ARG A 331 -1.23 -16.33 -11.96
C ARG A 331 -2.14 -15.53 -11.03
N VAL A 332 -3.41 -15.40 -11.38
CA VAL A 332 -4.33 -14.50 -10.68
C VAL A 332 -5.71 -15.13 -10.44
N GLU A 333 -6.29 -14.85 -9.28
CA GLU A 333 -7.70 -15.04 -8.95
C GLU A 333 -8.44 -13.71 -9.09
N CYS A 334 -9.39 -13.61 -10.01
CA CYS A 334 -10.21 -12.43 -10.23
C CYS A 334 -11.53 -12.58 -9.46
N HIS A 335 -11.64 -11.84 -8.36
CA HIS A 335 -12.80 -11.81 -7.49
C HIS A 335 -13.84 -10.82 -8.05
N VAL A 336 -14.96 -11.34 -8.56
CA VAL A 336 -16.00 -10.59 -9.28
C VAL A 336 -17.11 -10.19 -8.30
N PHE A 337 -17.22 -8.90 -8.03
CA PHE A 337 -18.23 -8.33 -7.13
C PHE A 337 -19.39 -7.75 -7.95
N LEU A 338 -20.23 -8.65 -8.45
CA LEU A 338 -21.48 -8.33 -9.13
C LEU A 338 -22.65 -9.04 -8.43
N PRO A 339 -23.67 -8.32 -7.93
CA PRO A 339 -24.87 -8.95 -7.40
C PRO A 339 -25.70 -9.54 -8.54
N ARG A 340 -26.37 -10.66 -8.28
CA ARG A 340 -27.26 -11.32 -9.25
C ARG A 340 -28.50 -10.46 -9.53
N LYS A 341 -29.11 -9.93 -8.48
CA LYS A 341 -30.40 -9.23 -8.57
C LYS A 341 -30.22 -7.79 -9.03
N GLY A 342 -30.98 -7.37 -10.03
CA GLY A 342 -31.06 -5.96 -10.44
C GLY A 342 -31.20 -5.80 -11.96
N ARG A 343 -30.97 -4.57 -12.42
CA ARG A 343 -30.73 -4.30 -13.85
C ARG A 343 -29.37 -4.88 -14.23
N GLU A 344 -29.09 -4.94 -15.53
CA GLU A 344 -27.79 -5.32 -16.05
C GLU A 344 -26.65 -4.55 -15.35
N ARG A 345 -25.56 -5.26 -15.06
CA ARG A 345 -24.37 -4.72 -14.39
C ARG A 345 -23.12 -5.16 -15.10
N VAL A 346 -22.14 -4.27 -15.14
CA VAL A 346 -20.83 -4.52 -15.74
C VAL A 346 -19.76 -4.32 -14.68
N ALA A 347 -18.78 -5.21 -14.66
CA ALA A 347 -17.50 -4.99 -14.02
C ALA A 347 -16.38 -5.16 -15.04
N ALA A 348 -15.36 -4.32 -14.97
CA ALA A 348 -14.20 -4.39 -15.85
C ALA A 348 -12.92 -4.26 -15.04
N CYS A 349 -11.86 -4.91 -15.50
CA CYS A 349 -10.53 -4.82 -14.93
C CYS A 349 -9.48 -5.02 -16.01
N ARG A 350 -8.45 -4.17 -15.99
CA ARG A 350 -7.20 -4.38 -16.70
C ARG A 350 -6.18 -4.86 -15.67
N TYR A 351 -5.74 -6.10 -15.79
CA TYR A 351 -4.73 -6.70 -14.91
C TYR A 351 -3.38 -6.73 -15.62
N VAL A 352 -2.43 -5.96 -15.11
CA VAL A 352 -1.05 -5.89 -15.60
C VAL A 352 -0.13 -6.66 -14.67
N PHE A 353 0.83 -7.38 -15.24
CA PHE A 353 1.85 -8.13 -14.52
C PHE A 353 3.19 -8.12 -15.26
N ASP A 354 4.27 -8.28 -14.53
CA ASP A 354 5.64 -8.41 -15.03
C ASP A 354 6.43 -9.37 -14.11
N ASP A 355 7.76 -9.26 -14.05
CA ASP A 355 8.59 -10.09 -13.16
C ASP A 355 8.64 -9.58 -11.71
N GLY A 356 8.12 -8.39 -11.44
CA GLY A 356 8.12 -7.75 -10.11
C GLY A 356 9.46 -7.17 -9.67
N VAL A 357 10.56 -7.35 -10.43
CA VAL A 357 11.93 -7.07 -9.99
C VAL A 357 12.64 -6.07 -10.92
N THR A 358 12.57 -6.28 -12.23
CA THR A 358 13.39 -5.53 -13.19
C THR A 358 12.67 -4.30 -13.74
N LEU A 359 13.44 -3.42 -14.38
CA LEU A 359 12.93 -2.27 -15.12
C LEU A 359 12.44 -2.66 -16.53
N ASP A 360 12.44 -3.93 -16.89
CA ASP A 360 12.09 -4.42 -18.23
C ASP A 360 10.64 -4.11 -18.61
N SER A 361 9.75 -4.02 -17.63
CA SER A 361 8.36 -3.60 -17.86
C SER A 361 8.25 -2.17 -18.41
N ARG A 362 9.22 -1.28 -18.11
CA ARG A 362 9.30 0.06 -18.72
C ARG A 362 9.71 0.02 -20.20
N GLN A 363 10.27 -1.10 -20.63
CA GLN A 363 10.60 -1.38 -22.04
C GLN A 363 9.52 -2.23 -22.72
N GLY A 364 8.34 -2.37 -22.11
CA GLY A 364 7.22 -3.13 -22.66
C GLY A 364 7.28 -4.64 -22.43
N ARG A 365 8.26 -5.16 -21.67
CA ARG A 365 8.31 -6.58 -21.27
C ARG A 365 7.37 -6.83 -20.09
N ARG A 366 6.07 -6.82 -20.37
CA ARG A 366 4.99 -7.06 -19.41
C ARG A 366 3.79 -7.73 -20.07
N GLY A 367 2.89 -8.26 -19.27
CA GLY A 367 1.62 -8.84 -19.71
C GLY A 367 0.45 -7.98 -19.24
N ALA A 368 -0.61 -7.91 -20.05
CA ALA A 368 -1.84 -7.22 -19.69
C ALA A 368 -3.06 -8.01 -20.13
N LEU A 369 -3.97 -8.25 -19.20
CA LEU A 369 -5.21 -8.99 -19.37
C LEU A 369 -6.40 -8.06 -19.13
N GLU A 370 -7.23 -7.87 -20.14
CA GLU A 370 -8.54 -7.24 -19.97
C GLU A 370 -9.58 -8.29 -19.61
N ILE A 371 -10.43 -7.94 -18.65
CA ILE A 371 -11.52 -8.76 -18.16
C ILE A 371 -12.77 -7.89 -18.13
N LYS A 372 -13.87 -8.39 -18.70
CA LYS A 372 -15.18 -7.78 -18.59
C LYS A 372 -16.19 -8.83 -18.16
N ALA A 373 -16.91 -8.56 -17.08
CA ALA A 373 -17.99 -9.39 -16.57
C ALA A 373 -19.32 -8.64 -16.72
N LEU A 374 -20.32 -9.30 -17.29
CA LEU A 374 -21.67 -8.80 -17.51
C LEU A 374 -22.65 -9.69 -16.75
N ALA A 375 -23.32 -9.15 -15.74
CA ALA A 375 -24.38 -9.84 -15.02
C ALA A 375 -25.74 -9.37 -15.54
N SER A 376 -26.56 -10.31 -16.02
CA SER A 376 -27.92 -10.06 -16.51
C SER A 376 -28.90 -11.04 -15.89
N ARG A 377 -29.74 -10.55 -14.96
CA ARG A 377 -30.77 -11.30 -14.21
C ARG A 377 -30.25 -12.54 -13.45
N ARG A 378 -30.02 -13.66 -14.14
CA ARG A 378 -29.55 -14.93 -13.56
C ARG A 378 -28.29 -15.45 -14.25
N ASP A 379 -27.81 -14.74 -15.28
CA ASP A 379 -26.68 -15.13 -16.10
C ASP A 379 -25.47 -14.22 -15.85
N LEU A 380 -24.28 -14.80 -15.96
CA LEU A 380 -23.00 -14.09 -15.88
C LEU A 380 -22.13 -14.46 -17.08
N ASP A 381 -21.83 -13.48 -17.92
CA ASP A 381 -20.90 -13.61 -19.03
C ASP A 381 -19.57 -12.91 -18.71
N ILE A 382 -18.48 -13.66 -18.71
CA ILE A 382 -17.12 -13.14 -18.53
C ILE A 382 -16.37 -13.28 -19.85
N SER A 383 -15.76 -12.19 -20.30
CA SER A 383 -14.86 -12.16 -21.45
C SER A 383 -13.47 -11.73 -21.01
N THR A 384 -12.46 -12.33 -21.63
CA THR A 384 -11.05 -12.05 -21.34
C THR A 384 -10.26 -11.87 -22.62
N ARG A 385 -9.34 -10.91 -22.62
CA ARG A 385 -8.45 -10.64 -23.75
C ARG A 385 -7.07 -10.23 -23.27
N MET A 386 -6.03 -10.96 -23.68
CA MET A 386 -4.66 -10.48 -23.51
C MET A 386 -4.42 -9.32 -24.49
N THR A 387 -4.01 -8.17 -23.98
CA THR A 387 -3.68 -6.97 -24.79
C THR A 387 -2.19 -6.72 -24.88
N GLU A 388 -1.41 -7.24 -23.94
CA GLU A 388 0.06 -7.27 -24.01
C GLU A 388 0.54 -8.67 -23.65
N THR A 389 1.44 -9.23 -24.46
CA THR A 389 1.84 -10.64 -24.38
C THR A 389 3.34 -10.84 -24.13
N SER A 390 4.14 -9.78 -24.12
CA SER A 390 5.59 -9.83 -23.92
C SER A 390 5.98 -10.41 -22.55
N GLY A 391 5.11 -10.29 -21.53
CA GLY A 391 5.25 -10.91 -20.21
C GLY A 391 4.81 -12.37 -20.13
N GLY A 392 4.43 -12.98 -21.26
CA GLY A 392 3.99 -14.37 -21.33
C GLY A 392 2.49 -14.57 -21.11
N SER A 393 2.09 -15.83 -20.92
CA SER A 393 0.69 -16.21 -20.66
C SER A 393 0.26 -15.92 -19.23
N CYS A 394 -1.03 -15.61 -19.01
CA CYS A 394 -1.62 -15.45 -17.69
C CYS A 394 -2.62 -16.56 -17.37
N LYS A 395 -2.46 -17.23 -16.23
CA LYS A 395 -3.43 -18.20 -15.69
C LYS A 395 -4.42 -17.48 -14.78
N VAL A 396 -5.70 -17.54 -15.14
CA VAL A 396 -6.77 -16.81 -14.44
C VAL A 396 -7.75 -17.78 -13.81
N ARG A 397 -8.27 -17.46 -12.62
CA ARG A 397 -9.40 -18.13 -11.99
C ARG A 397 -10.42 -17.09 -11.57
N PHE A 398 -11.72 -17.36 -11.67
CA PHE A 398 -12.75 -16.42 -11.23
C PHE A 398 -13.41 -16.88 -9.93
N VAL A 399 -13.66 -15.93 -9.02
CA VAL A 399 -14.36 -16.16 -7.75
C VAL A 399 -15.57 -15.24 -7.69
N LEU A 400 -16.75 -15.82 -7.50
CA LEU A 400 -18.05 -15.15 -7.48
C LEU A 400 -18.58 -15.11 -6.05
N TYR A 401 -19.33 -14.05 -5.74
CA TYR A 401 -19.92 -13.78 -4.40
C TYR A 401 -21.44 -13.71 -4.41
N ASP A 402 -22.05 -14.07 -5.54
CA ASP A 402 -23.47 -14.30 -5.68
C ASP A 402 -23.68 -15.54 -6.54
N GLU A 403 -24.88 -16.11 -6.47
CA GLU A 403 -25.22 -17.30 -7.23
C GLU A 403 -25.73 -16.88 -8.61
N PHE A 404 -25.33 -17.60 -9.67
CA PHE A 404 -25.80 -17.40 -11.03
C PHE A 404 -26.21 -18.76 -11.59
N GLU A 405 -27.29 -18.80 -12.38
CA GLU A 405 -27.81 -20.04 -12.98
C GLU A 405 -26.96 -20.48 -14.16
N THR A 406 -26.57 -19.52 -14.99
CA THR A 406 -25.59 -19.76 -16.05
C THR A 406 -24.39 -18.85 -15.89
N VAL A 407 -23.21 -19.43 -16.04
CA VAL A 407 -21.96 -18.69 -16.09
C VAL A 407 -21.24 -19.09 -17.35
N ARG A 408 -20.81 -18.12 -18.16
CA ARG A 408 -20.00 -18.37 -19.35
C ARG A 408 -18.70 -17.61 -19.24
N VAL A 409 -17.61 -18.23 -19.68
CA VAL A 409 -16.31 -17.59 -19.83
C VAL A 409 -15.88 -17.73 -21.27
N ASN A 410 -15.71 -16.61 -21.97
CA ASN A 410 -15.44 -16.55 -23.41
C ASN A 410 -16.43 -17.40 -24.22
N GLY A 411 -17.73 -17.26 -23.92
CA GLY A 411 -18.83 -17.99 -24.56
C GLY A 411 -19.00 -19.45 -24.12
N LYS A 412 -18.07 -20.03 -23.36
CA LYS A 412 -18.15 -21.42 -22.88
C LYS A 412 -18.84 -21.51 -21.53
N ALA A 413 -19.89 -22.32 -21.44
CA ALA A 413 -20.59 -22.59 -20.19
C ALA A 413 -19.64 -23.21 -19.14
N CYS A 414 -19.67 -22.67 -17.93
CA CYS A 414 -18.81 -23.04 -16.82
C CYS A 414 -19.65 -23.30 -15.57
N ARG A 415 -19.30 -24.34 -14.80
CA ARG A 415 -19.96 -24.61 -13.51
C ARG A 415 -19.06 -24.14 -12.37
N ALA A 416 -19.55 -23.17 -11.60
CA ALA A 416 -18.87 -22.72 -10.38
C ALA A 416 -18.98 -23.80 -9.28
N LYS A 417 -17.91 -23.98 -8.50
CA LYS A 417 -17.84 -24.90 -7.37
C LYS A 417 -17.68 -24.11 -6.07
N PRO A 418 -18.18 -24.60 -4.92
CA PRO A 418 -17.86 -24.01 -3.62
C PRO A 418 -16.35 -23.84 -3.43
N ALA A 419 -15.93 -22.65 -3.02
CA ALA A 419 -14.53 -22.33 -2.78
C ALA A 419 -14.42 -21.41 -1.56
N PRO A 420 -14.78 -21.91 -0.36
CA PRO A 420 -14.73 -21.11 0.85
C PRO A 420 -13.29 -20.69 1.13
N TRP A 421 -13.14 -19.47 1.61
CA TRP A 421 -11.85 -18.93 2.04
C TRP A 421 -12.08 -17.93 3.18
N VAL A 422 -11.03 -17.56 3.90
CA VAL A 422 -11.14 -16.60 5.02
C VAL A 422 -10.73 -15.22 4.54
N CYS A 423 -11.67 -14.27 4.57
CA CYS A 423 -11.44 -12.85 4.27
C CYS A 423 -11.67 -12.03 5.53
N ALA A 424 -10.71 -11.20 5.91
CA ALA A 424 -10.80 -10.31 7.07
C ALA A 424 -11.32 -11.01 8.36
N GLY A 425 -10.85 -12.24 8.61
CA GLY A 425 -11.21 -13.05 9.78
C GLY A 425 -12.54 -13.80 9.69
N VAL A 426 -13.24 -13.72 8.56
CA VAL A 426 -14.56 -14.36 8.35
C VAL A 426 -14.50 -15.33 7.16
N ARG A 427 -15.04 -16.53 7.37
CA ARG A 427 -15.15 -17.54 6.32
C ARG A 427 -16.25 -17.17 5.33
N GLN A 428 -15.89 -17.03 4.06
CA GLN A 428 -16.76 -16.65 2.96
C GLN A 428 -17.41 -17.91 2.35
N GLU A 429 -18.46 -18.45 2.99
CA GLU A 429 -19.12 -19.70 2.54
C GLU A 429 -19.88 -19.54 1.22
N ALA A 430 -20.33 -18.31 0.93
CA ALA A 430 -21.01 -17.96 -0.31
C ALA A 430 -20.05 -17.91 -1.51
N ALA A 431 -18.73 -17.88 -1.29
CA ALA A 431 -17.76 -17.83 -2.37
C ALA A 431 -17.83 -19.10 -3.23
N ARG A 432 -18.11 -18.90 -4.52
CA ARG A 432 -18.09 -19.95 -5.54
C ARG A 432 -16.97 -19.62 -6.51
N ALA A 433 -16.04 -20.54 -6.72
CA ALA A 433 -15.00 -20.35 -7.72
C ALA A 433 -15.24 -21.24 -8.93
N LEU A 434 -15.00 -20.69 -10.10
CA LEU A 434 -14.82 -21.44 -11.33
C LEU A 434 -13.35 -21.36 -11.71
N SER A 435 -12.73 -22.53 -11.84
CA SER A 435 -11.39 -22.64 -12.40
C SER A 435 -11.55 -22.86 -13.89
N VAL A 436 -11.30 -21.82 -14.67
CA VAL A 436 -11.14 -21.94 -16.12
C VAL A 436 -9.64 -21.87 -16.37
N ILE A 437 -9.02 -22.91 -16.91
CA ILE A 437 -7.67 -22.75 -17.43
C ILE A 437 -7.82 -21.97 -18.74
N LEU A 438 -7.60 -20.66 -18.68
CA LEU A 438 -7.38 -19.86 -19.89
C LEU A 438 -5.99 -20.21 -20.40
N VAL A 439 -5.91 -21.28 -21.18
CA VAL A 439 -4.76 -21.53 -22.06
C VAL A 439 -5.04 -20.74 -23.34
N ARG A 440 -3.97 -20.15 -23.89
CA ARG A 440 -3.91 -19.30 -25.10
C ARG A 440 -5.09 -19.41 -26.08
N ALA A 441 -5.53 -18.26 -26.57
CA ALA A 441 -6.12 -18.16 -27.91
C ALA A 441 -5.09 -18.62 -28.95
#